data_AF-A0A1A0TNB4-F1
#
_entry.id   AF-A0A1A0TNB4-F1
#
_cell.length_a   1.000
_cell.length_b   1.000
_cell.length_c   1.000
_cell.angle_alpha   90.00
_cell.angle_beta   90.00
_cell.angle_gamma   90.00
#
_symmetry.space_group_name_H-M   'P 1'
#
loop_
_entity.id
_entity.type
_entity.pdbx_description
1 polymer ?
#
loop_
_entity_poly.entity_id
_entity_poly.type
_entity_poly.pdbx_seq_one_letter_code
_entity_poly.pdbx_strand_id
1 'polypeptide(L)'
;MTKLYNDPARFTEDMLVGFLDANARYVTGVPGGVVRAHTTRPGKVAVVIGGGSGHYPAFCGTVGAGFADGAVVGNIFTSPSAEEAASVARAAHGDSGVLLTTGNYAGDVMNFGLAVTQLRSEGIDAHYFAVTDDVASAPKGEEAKRRGIAGDFTVFKCASAAAEEGLDLAGVVRVAEASNAATRTLGVAFDGCTLPGADHPLFTVPDGKMGVGLGIHGEPGVAEESMPTAAALAATLVDGVLDDKPAGTTSQRIAVILNGLGRTKYEELFVVWGEAARLLRDRGYEIVEPEVGELVTSLDMAGCSLTVMWLDEELERYWRAPADTPAYRKGAAQASGDKRDESATRTVAAAPPVRDQADDAGRDGGRLVAGLLEALAAMLADAEDELGRIDAVAGDGDHGRGMVKGSAAARAAAAEAVDDGAGQGSVLTAAGRAWAAKAGGTSGVLWGALLGALGARLGDTGRPDAATIAAGLRDGYDALIQLGGAAPGDKTMLDALLPFVEHFERQISDGERWREAWAAAADTATGAAQATADLRPKVGRARPLAERSVGTPDAGATSLAMCARTVAEQLAAKSDG
;
A
#
# COMPACT_ATOMS: atom_id res chain seq x y z
N MET A 1 22.55 3.25 2.66
CA MET A 1 21.99 3.61 3.99
C MET A 1 21.42 5.03 4.03
N THR A 2 20.17 5.20 4.45
CA THR A 2 19.57 6.49 4.82
C THR A 2 20.34 7.10 6.00
N LYS A 3 20.95 8.28 5.81
CA LYS A 3 21.85 8.90 6.82
C LYS A 3 21.24 10.08 7.58
N LEU A 4 20.19 10.70 7.06
CA LEU A 4 19.63 11.94 7.57
C LEU A 4 18.20 11.69 8.00
N TYR A 5 17.97 11.59 9.31
CA TYR A 5 16.64 11.46 9.92
C TYR A 5 16.70 11.99 11.36
N ASN A 6 15.57 12.45 11.90
CA ASN A 6 15.45 12.73 13.33
C ASN A 6 15.08 11.41 14.04
N ASP A 7 13.81 11.03 13.93
CA ASP A 7 13.26 9.75 14.39
C ASP A 7 12.89 8.89 13.17
N PRO A 8 13.47 7.68 13.00
CA PRO A 8 13.12 6.77 11.92
C PRO A 8 11.62 6.48 11.82
N ALA A 9 10.92 6.39 12.96
CA ALA A 9 9.50 6.05 12.99
C ALA A 9 8.61 7.15 12.38
N ARG A 10 9.13 8.39 12.40
CA ARG A 10 8.49 9.63 11.92
C ARG A 10 9.10 10.18 10.63
N PHE A 11 9.93 9.38 9.94
CA PHE A 11 10.70 9.85 8.80
C PHE A 11 9.83 10.43 7.69
N THR A 12 8.70 9.78 7.38
CA THR A 12 7.76 10.22 6.34
C THR A 12 7.12 11.57 6.70
N GLU A 13 6.68 11.72 7.96
CA GLU A 13 6.06 12.94 8.46
C GLU A 13 7.03 14.12 8.43
N ASP A 14 8.26 13.92 8.91
CA ASP A 14 9.29 14.94 8.90
C ASP A 14 9.71 15.33 7.47
N MET A 15 9.80 14.34 6.56
CA MET A 15 10.05 14.58 5.14
C MET A 15 8.93 15.41 4.50
N LEU A 16 7.67 15.09 4.82
CA LEU A 16 6.52 15.79 4.25
C LEU A 16 6.45 17.25 4.68
N VAL A 17 6.83 17.57 5.93
CA VAL A 17 6.95 18.97 6.41
C VAL A 17 7.91 19.76 5.52
N GLY A 18 9.12 19.23 5.28
CA GLY A 18 10.12 19.90 4.44
C GLY A 18 9.69 20.00 2.97
N PHE A 19 9.06 18.95 2.45
CA PHE A 19 8.57 18.91 1.07
C PHE A 19 7.47 19.96 0.82
N LEU A 20 6.50 20.09 1.75
CA LEU A 20 5.40 21.04 1.64
C LEU A 20 5.89 22.49 1.69
N ASP A 21 6.81 22.81 2.59
CA ASP A 21 7.39 24.16 2.69
C ASP A 21 8.15 24.54 1.41
N ALA A 22 9.05 23.67 0.95
CA ALA A 22 9.87 23.91 -0.24
C ALA A 22 9.03 24.02 -1.53
N ASN A 23 7.86 23.40 -1.57
CA ASN A 23 7.02 23.27 -2.76
C ASN A 23 5.62 23.87 -2.62
N ALA A 24 5.41 24.81 -1.67
CA ALA A 24 4.12 25.43 -1.40
C ALA A 24 3.47 26.13 -2.62
N ARG A 25 4.26 26.45 -3.65
CA ARG A 25 3.73 26.97 -4.93
C ARG A 25 2.97 25.91 -5.74
N TYR A 26 3.32 24.64 -5.59
CA TYR A 26 2.80 23.52 -6.37
C TYR A 26 1.76 22.73 -5.59
N VAL A 27 1.99 22.50 -4.30
CA VAL A 27 1.22 21.56 -3.49
C VAL A 27 0.81 22.14 -2.15
N THR A 28 -0.24 21.56 -1.57
CA THR A 28 -0.65 21.77 -0.17
C THR A 28 -0.94 20.42 0.48
N GLY A 29 -0.75 20.35 1.80
CA GLY A 29 -0.97 19.14 2.59
C GLY A 29 -2.44 18.93 2.90
N VAL A 30 -2.87 17.67 2.88
CA VAL A 30 -4.19 17.21 3.33
C VAL A 30 -3.98 15.93 4.17
N PRO A 31 -4.95 15.52 5.01
CA PRO A 31 -4.81 14.27 5.75
C PRO A 31 -4.53 13.10 4.77
N GLY A 32 -3.42 12.40 4.97
CA GLY A 32 -3.00 11.27 4.14
C GLY A 32 -2.15 11.59 2.91
N GLY A 33 -1.87 12.86 2.60
CA GLY A 33 -1.01 13.18 1.45
C GLY A 33 -1.00 14.64 1.03
N VAL A 34 -0.89 14.86 -0.29
CA VAL A 34 -0.81 16.20 -0.88
C VAL A 34 -1.74 16.34 -2.08
N VAL A 35 -2.20 17.55 -2.33
CA VAL A 35 -2.93 17.92 -3.54
C VAL A 35 -2.29 19.16 -4.17
N ARG A 36 -2.61 19.46 -5.43
CA ARG A 36 -2.22 20.72 -6.06
C ARG A 36 -2.64 21.91 -5.20
N ALA A 37 -1.77 22.93 -5.11
CA ALA A 37 -2.05 24.20 -4.43
C ALA A 37 -3.21 24.98 -5.09
N HIS A 38 -3.60 24.60 -6.31
CA HIS A 38 -4.74 25.15 -7.04
C HIS A 38 -5.85 24.11 -7.13
N THR A 39 -7.10 24.55 -7.13
CA THR A 39 -8.28 23.69 -7.27
C THR A 39 -8.31 23.03 -8.63
N THR A 40 -8.82 21.80 -8.69
CA THR A 40 -9.13 21.14 -9.96
C THR A 40 -10.14 21.99 -10.72
N ARG A 41 -9.82 22.33 -11.98
CA ARG A 41 -10.68 23.18 -12.81
C ARG A 41 -12.03 22.50 -13.08
N PRO A 42 -13.14 23.25 -13.23
CA PRO A 42 -14.44 22.66 -13.58
C PRO A 42 -14.39 21.83 -14.86
N GLY A 43 -15.11 20.71 -14.89
CA GLY A 43 -15.14 19.79 -16.03
C GLY A 43 -13.93 18.86 -16.14
N LYS A 44 -12.98 18.89 -15.20
CA LYS A 44 -11.77 18.07 -15.24
C LYS A 44 -11.87 16.92 -14.24
N VAL A 45 -11.65 15.69 -14.71
CA VAL A 45 -11.41 14.52 -13.85
C VAL A 45 -10.16 14.75 -13.01
N ALA A 46 -10.21 14.51 -11.70
CA ALA A 46 -9.00 14.54 -10.87
C ALA A 46 -8.24 13.20 -11.00
N VAL A 47 -6.93 13.25 -11.20
CA VAL A 47 -6.07 12.05 -11.18
C VAL A 47 -5.26 12.05 -9.89
N VAL A 48 -5.52 11.07 -9.03
CA VAL A 48 -4.82 10.89 -7.75
C VAL A 48 -3.96 9.64 -7.84
N ILE A 49 -2.65 9.83 -7.64
CA ILE A 49 -1.66 8.76 -7.60
C ILE A 49 -1.32 8.43 -6.14
N GLY A 50 -0.52 7.40 -5.87
CA GLY A 50 -0.01 7.19 -4.52
C GLY A 50 0.49 5.78 -4.25
N GLY A 51 0.81 5.57 -2.98
CA GLY A 51 1.33 4.30 -2.46
C GLY A 51 2.24 4.54 -1.26
N GLY A 52 3.02 3.53 -0.91
CA GLY A 52 4.07 3.66 0.11
C GLY A 52 5.09 4.74 -0.26
N SER A 53 5.66 5.41 0.74
CA SER A 53 6.77 6.34 0.54
C SER A 53 8.08 5.61 0.25
N GLY A 54 9.08 6.35 -0.23
CA GLY A 54 10.41 5.82 -0.55
C GLY A 54 10.73 5.74 -2.04
N HIS A 55 9.83 6.24 -2.90
CA HIS A 55 10.00 6.20 -4.36
C HIS A 55 10.19 7.57 -5.01
N TYR A 56 10.51 8.60 -4.21
CA TYR A 56 10.60 9.99 -4.68
C TYR A 56 11.50 10.08 -5.93
N PRO A 57 11.10 10.80 -7.00
CA PRO A 57 9.97 11.72 -7.12
C PRO A 57 8.55 11.16 -7.02
N ALA A 58 8.34 9.87 -7.29
CA ALA A 58 7.04 9.25 -7.07
C ALA A 58 6.71 9.20 -5.56
N PHE A 59 5.56 9.65 -5.10
CA PHE A 59 4.42 10.17 -5.86
C PHE A 59 4.28 11.70 -5.71
N CYS A 60 4.55 12.25 -4.53
CA CYS A 60 4.26 13.66 -4.23
C CYS A 60 5.04 14.66 -5.10
N GLY A 61 6.23 14.29 -5.59
CA GLY A 61 7.05 15.14 -6.45
C GLY A 61 6.47 15.39 -7.85
N THR A 62 5.50 14.57 -8.28
CA THR A 62 4.83 14.67 -9.59
C THR A 62 3.40 15.21 -9.50
N VAL A 63 3.02 15.82 -8.36
CA VAL A 63 1.75 16.55 -8.23
C VAL A 63 1.90 17.96 -8.76
N GLY A 64 1.16 18.29 -9.81
CA GLY A 64 1.25 19.57 -10.51
C GLY A 64 0.58 19.54 -11.88
N ALA A 65 0.47 20.70 -12.54
CA ALA A 65 -0.22 20.84 -13.82
C ALA A 65 0.36 19.89 -14.88
N GLY A 66 -0.50 19.23 -15.66
CA GLY A 66 -0.04 18.28 -16.69
C GLY A 66 0.33 16.87 -16.20
N PHE A 67 0.31 16.65 -14.88
CA PHE A 67 0.52 15.38 -14.22
C PHE A 67 -0.55 15.21 -13.11
N ALA A 68 -0.23 14.71 -11.91
CA ALA A 68 -1.25 14.34 -10.92
C ALA A 68 -1.90 15.55 -10.23
N ASP A 69 -3.17 15.41 -9.83
CA ASP A 69 -3.93 16.37 -9.02
C ASP A 69 -3.72 16.20 -7.51
N GLY A 70 -3.35 14.98 -7.10
CA GLY A 70 -2.94 14.67 -5.74
C GLY A 70 -2.12 13.38 -5.66
N ALA A 71 -1.44 13.20 -4.53
CA ALA A 71 -0.71 12.00 -4.20
C ALA A 71 -1.01 11.57 -2.77
N VAL A 72 -1.43 10.31 -2.60
CA VAL A 72 -1.52 9.68 -1.28
C VAL A 72 -0.12 9.28 -0.85
N VAL A 73 0.29 9.70 0.35
CA VAL A 73 1.66 9.51 0.87
C VAL A 73 1.59 8.55 2.06
N GLY A 74 1.80 7.26 1.78
CA GLY A 74 1.86 6.22 2.81
C GLY A 74 3.20 6.20 3.57
N ASN A 75 3.31 5.31 4.55
CA ASN A 75 4.58 5.03 5.22
C ASN A 75 5.61 4.42 4.25
N ILE A 76 6.89 4.40 4.63
CA ILE A 76 7.97 3.85 3.80
C ILE A 76 7.67 2.39 3.42
N PHE A 77 7.48 2.14 2.11
CA PHE A 77 7.15 0.86 1.48
C PHE A 77 5.85 0.17 1.93
N THR A 78 5.00 0.92 2.65
CA THR A 78 3.74 0.42 3.18
C THR A 78 2.58 1.21 2.57
N SER A 79 1.63 0.50 1.95
CA SER A 79 0.40 1.09 1.38
C SER A 79 -0.27 2.04 2.39
N PRO A 80 -0.71 3.24 1.96
CA PRO A 80 -1.56 4.10 2.77
C PRO A 80 -2.91 3.44 3.00
N SER A 81 -3.64 3.95 3.99
CA SER A 81 -4.97 3.45 4.32
C SER A 81 -6.06 3.93 3.36
N ALA A 82 -7.18 3.21 3.31
CA ALA A 82 -8.36 3.60 2.54
C ALA A 82 -8.87 5.01 2.91
N GLU A 83 -8.83 5.39 4.19
CA GLU A 83 -9.26 6.70 4.65
C GLU A 83 -8.33 7.82 4.16
N GLU A 84 -7.01 7.59 4.17
CA GLU A 84 -6.03 8.54 3.62
C GLU A 84 -6.21 8.71 2.11
N ALA A 85 -6.43 7.63 1.38
CA ALA A 85 -6.71 7.67 -0.05
C ALA A 85 -8.03 8.41 -0.36
N ALA A 86 -9.10 8.12 0.39
CA ALA A 86 -10.38 8.81 0.24
C ALA A 86 -10.27 10.30 0.59
N SER A 87 -9.51 10.65 1.63
CA SER A 87 -9.26 12.04 2.03
C SER A 87 -8.56 12.84 0.93
N VAL A 88 -7.47 12.33 0.36
CA VAL A 88 -6.74 12.98 -0.73
C VAL A 88 -7.61 13.08 -1.98
N ALA A 89 -8.31 12.01 -2.35
CA ALA A 89 -9.24 11.99 -3.48
C ALA A 89 -10.36 13.02 -3.33
N ARG A 90 -10.97 13.11 -2.15
CA ARG A 90 -12.01 14.11 -1.84
C ARG A 90 -11.48 15.54 -1.93
N ALA A 91 -10.26 15.77 -1.46
CA ALA A 91 -9.62 17.08 -1.57
C ALA A 91 -9.22 17.44 -3.01
N ALA A 92 -8.79 16.45 -3.81
CA ALA A 92 -8.44 16.65 -5.21
C ALA A 92 -9.66 16.77 -6.12
N HIS A 93 -10.79 16.15 -5.76
CA HIS A 93 -12.01 16.14 -6.55
C HIS A 93 -12.50 17.55 -6.89
N GLY A 94 -12.88 17.73 -8.16
CA GLY A 94 -13.62 18.89 -8.63
C GLY A 94 -15.11 18.56 -8.71
N ASP A 95 -15.63 18.49 -9.94
CA ASP A 95 -17.04 18.18 -10.24
C ASP A 95 -17.22 17.01 -11.23
N SER A 96 -16.11 16.41 -11.71
CA SER A 96 -16.10 15.49 -12.86
C SER A 96 -15.48 14.12 -12.56
N GLY A 97 -15.58 13.69 -11.30
CA GLY A 97 -15.08 12.39 -10.83
C GLY A 97 -13.59 12.35 -10.49
N VAL A 98 -13.11 11.18 -10.06
CA VAL A 98 -11.72 10.93 -9.65
C VAL A 98 -11.23 9.57 -10.15
N LEU A 99 -10.06 9.54 -10.81
CA LEU A 99 -9.29 8.33 -11.01
C LEU A 99 -8.25 8.22 -9.89
N LEU A 100 -8.29 7.13 -9.14
CA LEU A 100 -7.22 6.71 -8.25
C LEU A 100 -6.34 5.66 -8.96
N THR A 101 -5.02 5.81 -8.93
CA THR A 101 -4.13 4.83 -9.59
C THR A 101 -2.80 4.67 -8.89
N THR A 102 -2.30 3.42 -8.85
CA THR A 102 -1.05 3.03 -8.20
C THR A 102 -0.41 1.90 -9.00
N GLY A 103 0.80 1.47 -8.61
CA GLY A 103 1.33 0.17 -9.01
C GLY A 103 0.50 -0.99 -8.43
N ASN A 104 0.55 -2.15 -9.06
CA ASN A 104 -0.22 -3.33 -8.64
C ASN A 104 0.44 -4.08 -7.47
N TYR A 105 0.17 -3.59 -6.26
CA TYR A 105 0.55 -4.20 -5.00
C TYR A 105 -0.70 -4.50 -4.17
N ALA A 106 -0.73 -5.65 -3.50
CA ALA A 106 -1.93 -6.14 -2.81
C ALA A 106 -2.48 -5.13 -1.78
N GLY A 107 -1.59 -4.48 -1.01
CA GLY A 107 -1.97 -3.46 -0.04
C GLY A 107 -2.66 -2.26 -0.71
N ASP A 108 -2.07 -1.74 -1.80
CA ASP A 108 -2.62 -0.58 -2.51
C ASP A 108 -3.95 -0.95 -3.21
N VAL A 109 -4.02 -2.10 -3.87
CA VAL A 109 -5.25 -2.60 -4.51
C VAL A 109 -6.40 -2.69 -3.51
N MET A 110 -6.17 -3.24 -2.32
CA MET A 110 -7.20 -3.33 -1.29
C MET A 110 -7.59 -1.94 -0.75
N ASN A 111 -6.63 -1.13 -0.33
CA ASN A 111 -6.91 0.17 0.30
C ASN A 111 -7.57 1.17 -0.65
N PHE A 112 -7.07 1.29 -1.87
CA PHE A 112 -7.62 2.21 -2.86
C PHE A 112 -8.97 1.73 -3.41
N GLY A 113 -9.19 0.40 -3.50
CA GLY A 113 -10.50 -0.17 -3.81
C GLY A 113 -11.56 0.14 -2.74
N LEU A 114 -11.19 0.06 -1.46
CA LEU A 114 -12.06 0.48 -0.35
C LEU A 114 -12.31 1.99 -0.38
N ALA A 115 -11.30 2.79 -0.68
CA ALA A 115 -11.45 4.24 -0.85
C ALA A 115 -12.45 4.59 -1.97
N VAL A 116 -12.40 3.89 -3.11
CA VAL A 116 -13.41 4.05 -4.18
C VAL A 116 -14.81 3.70 -3.69
N THR A 117 -14.96 2.62 -2.92
CA THR A 117 -16.25 2.22 -2.36
C THR A 117 -16.81 3.31 -1.44
N GLN A 118 -15.96 3.87 -0.57
CA GLN A 118 -16.30 4.98 0.31
C GLN A 118 -16.69 6.23 -0.49
N LEU A 119 -15.86 6.68 -1.45
CA LEU A 119 -16.14 7.86 -2.27
C LEU A 119 -17.45 7.76 -3.05
N ARG A 120 -17.74 6.58 -3.63
CA ARG A 120 -19.01 6.33 -4.32
C ARG A 120 -20.21 6.39 -3.38
N SER A 121 -20.06 5.91 -2.14
CA SER A 121 -21.11 6.05 -1.12
C SER A 121 -21.41 7.51 -0.74
N GLU A 122 -20.44 8.40 -0.94
CA GLU A 122 -20.53 9.85 -0.72
C GLU A 122 -21.03 10.62 -1.95
N GLY A 123 -21.32 9.94 -3.06
CA GLY A 123 -21.78 10.54 -4.31
C GLY A 123 -20.66 11.04 -5.24
N ILE A 124 -19.39 10.71 -4.96
CA ILE A 124 -18.25 11.02 -5.83
C ILE A 124 -18.04 9.86 -6.80
N ASP A 125 -18.16 10.13 -8.10
CA ASP A 125 -17.82 9.13 -9.11
C ASP A 125 -16.30 8.87 -9.10
N ALA A 126 -15.92 7.67 -8.66
CA ALA A 126 -14.53 7.28 -8.45
C ALA A 126 -14.23 5.96 -9.15
N HIS A 127 -13.01 5.81 -9.67
CA HIS A 127 -12.51 4.57 -10.27
C HIS A 127 -11.09 4.29 -9.78
N TYR A 128 -10.74 3.01 -9.62
CA TYR A 128 -9.38 2.60 -9.26
C TYR A 128 -8.75 1.78 -10.40
N PHE A 129 -7.51 2.10 -10.76
CA PHE A 129 -6.73 1.40 -11.77
C PHE A 129 -5.32 1.06 -11.28
N ALA A 130 -4.92 -0.21 -11.37
CA ALA A 130 -3.59 -0.69 -10.98
C ALA A 130 -2.70 -0.92 -12.21
N VAL A 131 -1.48 -0.39 -12.18
CA VAL A 131 -0.48 -0.54 -13.25
C VAL A 131 0.30 -1.84 -13.10
N THR A 132 0.61 -2.51 -14.21
CA THR A 132 1.12 -3.89 -14.26
C THR A 132 2.25 -4.07 -15.28
N ASP A 133 3.22 -3.17 -15.28
CA ASP A 133 4.27 -3.07 -16.30
C ASP A 133 5.48 -4.01 -16.09
N ASP A 134 5.69 -4.53 -14.89
CA ASP A 134 6.88 -5.32 -14.53
C ASP A 134 6.88 -6.72 -15.15
N VAL A 135 7.66 -6.91 -16.21
CA VAL A 135 7.72 -8.15 -16.98
C VAL A 135 8.36 -9.32 -16.22
N ALA A 136 9.14 -9.04 -15.17
CA ALA A 136 9.79 -10.08 -14.39
C ALA A 136 8.87 -10.69 -13.34
N SER A 137 7.85 -9.96 -12.89
CA SER A 137 7.04 -10.35 -11.73
C SER A 137 5.97 -11.41 -12.01
N ALA A 138 5.53 -11.55 -13.27
CA ALA A 138 4.65 -12.63 -13.71
C ALA A 138 4.81 -12.86 -15.23
N PRO A 139 4.66 -14.12 -15.70
CA PRO A 139 4.88 -14.47 -17.10
C PRO A 139 3.87 -13.79 -18.03
N LYS A 140 4.20 -13.76 -19.33
CA LYS A 140 3.29 -13.30 -20.39
C LYS A 140 1.98 -14.10 -20.38
N GLY A 141 0.85 -13.41 -20.52
CA GLY A 141 -0.50 -13.96 -20.36
C GLY A 141 -1.05 -13.90 -18.93
N GLU A 142 -0.23 -13.50 -17.94
CA GLU A 142 -0.65 -13.23 -16.56
C GLU A 142 -0.40 -11.77 -16.17
N GLU A 143 -0.55 -10.84 -17.11
CA GLU A 143 -0.22 -9.42 -16.94
C GLU A 143 -0.92 -8.81 -15.72
N ALA A 144 -2.17 -9.16 -15.44
CA ALA A 144 -2.92 -8.66 -14.28
C ALA A 144 -2.30 -9.02 -12.91
N LYS A 145 -1.34 -9.96 -12.86
CA LYS A 145 -0.61 -10.34 -11.64
C LYS A 145 0.75 -9.65 -11.52
N ARG A 146 1.18 -8.89 -12.53
CA ARG A 146 2.46 -8.20 -12.53
C ARG A 146 2.44 -7.01 -11.59
N ARG A 147 3.58 -6.70 -10.97
CA ARG A 147 3.79 -5.46 -10.21
C ARG A 147 3.73 -4.24 -11.13
N GLY A 148 3.41 -3.09 -10.55
CA GLY A 148 3.62 -1.78 -11.18
C GLY A 148 4.92 -1.16 -10.64
N ILE A 149 5.84 -0.76 -11.52
CA ILE A 149 7.14 -0.18 -11.14
C ILE A 149 7.40 1.14 -11.87
N ALA A 150 8.55 1.34 -12.52
CA ALA A 150 8.84 2.62 -13.19
C ALA A 150 7.87 2.95 -14.35
N GLY A 151 7.18 1.98 -14.92
CA GLY A 151 6.16 2.19 -15.96
C GLY A 151 4.91 2.90 -15.45
N ASP A 152 4.64 2.88 -14.14
CA ASP A 152 3.65 3.73 -13.46
C ASP A 152 3.73 5.17 -13.97
N PHE A 153 4.95 5.69 -14.10
CA PHE A 153 5.20 7.06 -14.54
C PHE A 153 4.58 7.37 -15.91
N THR A 154 4.67 6.42 -16.85
CA THR A 154 4.11 6.58 -18.20
C THR A 154 2.58 6.60 -18.18
N VAL A 155 1.98 5.71 -17.38
CA VAL A 155 0.52 5.59 -17.26
C VAL A 155 -0.05 6.80 -16.55
N PHE A 156 0.54 7.22 -15.43
CA PHE A 156 0.11 8.39 -14.68
C PHE A 156 0.20 9.66 -15.55
N LYS A 157 1.29 9.80 -16.31
CA LYS A 157 1.48 10.93 -17.23
C LYS A 157 0.41 10.97 -18.32
N CYS A 158 0.08 9.83 -18.92
CA CYS A 158 -0.89 9.77 -20.01
C CYS A 158 -2.33 9.98 -19.51
N ALA A 159 -2.71 9.32 -18.42
CA ALA A 159 -4.02 9.51 -17.80
C ALA A 159 -4.23 10.98 -17.34
N SER A 160 -3.20 11.58 -16.74
CA SER A 160 -3.23 12.98 -16.33
C SER A 160 -3.35 13.93 -17.53
N ALA A 161 -2.60 13.68 -18.61
CA ALA A 161 -2.70 14.48 -19.83
C ALA A 161 -4.09 14.38 -20.48
N ALA A 162 -4.70 13.19 -20.49
CA ALA A 162 -6.08 12.99 -20.94
C ALA A 162 -7.08 13.78 -20.08
N ALA A 163 -6.91 13.78 -18.75
CA ALA A 163 -7.72 14.60 -17.86
C ALA A 163 -7.52 16.10 -18.14
N GLU A 164 -6.29 16.56 -18.39
CA GLU A 164 -5.98 17.94 -18.78
C GLU A 164 -6.50 18.34 -20.15
N GLU A 165 -6.88 17.39 -21.01
CA GLU A 165 -7.64 17.66 -22.25
C GLU A 165 -9.16 17.70 -22.02
N GLY A 166 -9.64 17.35 -20.82
CA GLY A 166 -11.05 17.39 -20.45
C GLY A 166 -11.83 16.14 -20.85
N LEU A 167 -11.16 14.98 -20.99
CA LEU A 167 -11.87 13.71 -21.11
C LEU A 167 -12.66 13.42 -19.82
N ASP A 168 -13.78 12.74 -19.98
CA ASP A 168 -14.58 12.23 -18.86
C ASP A 168 -13.89 11.05 -18.16
N LEU A 169 -14.42 10.62 -17.01
CA LEU A 169 -13.78 9.58 -16.19
C LEU A 169 -13.56 8.28 -16.99
N ALA A 170 -14.54 7.88 -17.80
CA ALA A 170 -14.42 6.70 -18.65
C ALA A 170 -13.31 6.86 -19.70
N GLY A 171 -13.21 8.03 -20.33
CA GLY A 171 -12.15 8.35 -21.28
C GLY A 171 -10.76 8.34 -20.63
N VAL A 172 -10.62 8.88 -19.41
CA VAL A 172 -9.36 8.87 -18.66
C VAL A 172 -8.95 7.46 -18.26
N VAL A 173 -9.89 6.64 -17.78
CA VAL A 173 -9.65 5.22 -17.45
C VAL A 173 -9.20 4.45 -18.70
N ARG A 174 -9.88 4.62 -19.84
CA ARG A 174 -9.49 3.99 -21.11
C ARG A 174 -8.05 4.35 -21.51
N VAL A 175 -7.63 5.60 -21.32
CA VAL A 175 -6.25 6.01 -21.62
C VAL A 175 -5.27 5.35 -20.67
N ALA A 176 -5.58 5.27 -19.37
CA ALA A 176 -4.74 4.56 -18.40
C ALA A 176 -4.57 3.07 -18.78
N GLU A 177 -5.66 2.40 -19.16
CA GLU A 177 -5.65 1.01 -19.64
C GLU A 177 -4.80 0.86 -20.91
N ALA A 178 -4.98 1.75 -21.89
CA ALA A 178 -4.23 1.71 -23.15
C ALA A 178 -2.72 1.94 -22.92
N SER A 179 -2.36 2.92 -22.09
CA SER A 179 -0.97 3.18 -21.71
C SER A 179 -0.36 1.97 -20.98
N ASN A 180 -1.05 1.40 -20.00
CA ASN A 180 -0.58 0.22 -19.27
C ASN A 180 -0.37 -0.99 -20.19
N ALA A 181 -1.34 -1.26 -21.07
CA ALA A 181 -1.24 -2.35 -22.05
C ALA A 181 -0.03 -2.18 -22.98
N ALA A 182 0.33 -0.94 -23.28
CA ALA A 182 1.45 -0.55 -24.13
C ALA A 182 2.79 -0.40 -23.40
N THR A 183 2.87 -0.59 -22.07
CA THR A 183 4.09 -0.34 -21.30
C THR A 183 4.71 -1.62 -20.74
N ARG A 184 6.04 -1.76 -20.82
CA ARG A 184 6.81 -2.86 -20.25
C ARG A 184 8.04 -2.32 -19.54
N THR A 185 8.36 -2.87 -18.37
CA THR A 185 9.55 -2.51 -17.60
C THR A 185 10.28 -3.74 -17.10
N LEU A 186 11.62 -3.67 -17.14
CA LEU A 186 12.51 -4.61 -16.48
C LEU A 186 13.50 -3.85 -15.60
N GLY A 187 13.65 -4.28 -14.34
CA GLY A 187 14.59 -3.73 -13.37
C GLY A 187 15.72 -4.68 -13.01
N VAL A 188 16.86 -4.10 -12.60
CA VAL A 188 18.00 -4.81 -12.00
C VAL A 188 18.51 -4.06 -10.76
N ALA A 189 19.14 -4.78 -9.85
CA ALA A 189 19.80 -4.20 -8.68
C ALA A 189 21.22 -4.74 -8.50
N PHE A 190 22.08 -3.88 -7.97
CA PHE A 190 23.48 -4.16 -7.60
C PHE A 190 23.66 -4.20 -6.08
N ASP A 191 22.77 -3.58 -5.33
CA ASP A 191 22.74 -3.58 -3.86
C ASP A 191 21.33 -3.18 -3.39
N GLY A 192 20.94 -3.65 -2.20
CA GLY A 192 19.63 -3.37 -1.65
C GLY A 192 19.48 -1.98 -1.03
N CYS A 193 18.22 -1.60 -0.84
CA CYS A 193 17.87 -0.36 -0.15
C CYS A 193 17.92 -0.53 1.37
N THR A 194 18.14 0.57 2.07
CA THR A 194 18.15 0.61 3.54
C THR A 194 17.02 1.48 4.06
N LEU A 195 16.14 0.88 4.87
CA LEU A 195 15.09 1.64 5.56
C LEU A 195 15.70 2.71 6.49
N PRO A 196 15.02 3.85 6.70
CA PRO A 196 15.42 4.82 7.72
C PRO A 196 15.56 4.15 9.08
N GLY A 197 16.68 4.41 9.78
CA GLY A 197 16.99 3.81 11.08
C GLY A 197 17.54 2.38 11.06
N ALA A 198 17.52 1.68 9.92
CA ALA A 198 18.05 0.32 9.85
C ALA A 198 19.58 0.32 9.69
N ASP A 199 20.25 -0.61 10.37
CA ASP A 199 21.72 -0.75 10.34
C ASP A 199 22.26 -1.46 9.08
N HIS A 200 21.40 -2.17 8.37
CA HIS A 200 21.73 -2.98 7.19
C HIS A 200 20.62 -2.87 6.13
N PRO A 201 20.91 -3.17 4.85
CA PRO A 201 19.89 -3.13 3.80
C PRO A 201 18.87 -4.26 3.94
N LEU A 202 17.67 -4.08 3.39
CA LEU A 202 16.57 -5.06 3.39
C LEU A 202 16.96 -6.40 2.75
N PHE A 203 17.83 -6.32 1.75
CA PHE A 203 18.47 -7.47 1.12
C PHE A 203 19.85 -7.04 0.62
N THR A 204 20.72 -7.99 0.30
CA THR A 204 22.01 -7.74 -0.32
C THR A 204 22.10 -8.51 -1.63
N VAL A 205 22.88 -7.98 -2.57
CA VAL A 205 23.32 -8.71 -3.76
C VAL A 205 24.79 -9.09 -3.53
N PRO A 206 25.20 -10.35 -3.77
CA PRO A 206 26.59 -10.74 -3.54
C PRO A 206 27.58 -9.91 -4.38
N ASP A 207 28.79 -9.71 -3.86
CA ASP A 207 29.84 -8.98 -4.57
C ASP A 207 30.10 -9.59 -5.97
N GLY A 208 30.09 -8.74 -7.00
CA GLY A 208 30.27 -9.17 -8.39
C GLY A 208 29.03 -9.83 -9.00
N LYS A 209 27.88 -9.76 -8.35
CA LYS A 209 26.58 -10.18 -8.88
C LYS A 209 25.64 -9.00 -9.12
N MET A 210 24.58 -9.28 -9.86
CA MET A 210 23.45 -8.40 -10.14
C MET A 210 22.16 -9.21 -9.97
N GLY A 211 21.20 -8.66 -9.25
CA GLY A 211 19.86 -9.23 -9.19
C GLY A 211 18.99 -8.75 -10.36
N VAL A 212 18.22 -9.65 -10.97
CA VAL A 212 17.31 -9.36 -12.08
C VAL A 212 15.86 -9.42 -11.60
N GLY A 213 15.03 -8.45 -12.01
CA GLY A 213 13.61 -8.45 -11.72
C GLY A 213 13.25 -8.11 -10.28
N LEU A 214 14.05 -7.28 -9.62
CA LEU A 214 13.74 -6.81 -8.26
C LEU A 214 12.62 -5.78 -8.30
N GLY A 215 11.77 -5.82 -7.29
CA GLY A 215 10.70 -4.83 -7.11
C GLY A 215 11.22 -3.55 -6.44
N ILE A 216 10.38 -2.52 -6.41
CA ILE A 216 10.74 -1.21 -5.85
C ILE A 216 10.67 -1.14 -4.31
N HIS A 217 10.20 -2.18 -3.63
CA HIS A 217 10.16 -2.26 -2.16
C HIS A 217 11.25 -3.18 -1.59
N GLY A 218 12.20 -3.60 -2.43
CA GLY A 218 13.24 -4.56 -2.04
C GLY A 218 12.79 -6.01 -2.12
N GLU A 219 11.73 -6.31 -2.87
CA GLU A 219 11.33 -7.67 -3.15
C GLU A 219 12.42 -8.41 -3.93
N PRO A 220 12.66 -9.69 -3.62
CA PRO A 220 13.71 -10.47 -4.26
C PRO A 220 13.49 -10.59 -5.77
N GLY A 221 14.61 -10.63 -6.48
CA GLY A 221 14.64 -10.81 -7.92
C GLY A 221 14.27 -12.23 -8.31
N VAL A 222 14.03 -12.42 -9.62
CA VAL A 222 13.78 -13.75 -10.19
C VAL A 222 15.06 -14.55 -10.45
N ALA A 223 16.21 -13.87 -10.51
CA ALA A 223 17.51 -14.47 -10.73
C ALA A 223 18.66 -13.60 -10.20
N GLU A 224 19.81 -14.23 -9.98
CA GLU A 224 21.09 -13.57 -9.75
C GLU A 224 22.07 -13.92 -10.87
N GLU A 225 22.64 -12.90 -11.50
CA GLU A 225 23.58 -13.04 -12.60
C GLU A 225 24.95 -12.43 -12.25
N SER A 226 25.99 -12.83 -12.97
CA SER A 226 27.31 -12.21 -12.81
C SER A 226 27.27 -10.77 -13.32
N MET A 227 27.91 -9.84 -12.60
CA MET A 227 27.87 -8.41 -12.93
C MET A 227 28.37 -8.16 -14.36
N PRO A 228 27.49 -7.70 -15.28
CA PRO A 228 27.86 -7.47 -16.67
C PRO A 228 28.61 -6.14 -16.88
N THR A 229 29.13 -5.94 -18.09
CA THR A 229 29.47 -4.58 -18.57
C THR A 229 28.19 -3.79 -18.83
N ALA A 230 28.27 -2.46 -18.91
CA ALA A 230 27.11 -1.62 -19.22
C ALA A 230 26.44 -1.99 -20.56
N ALA A 231 27.21 -2.39 -21.58
CA ALA A 231 26.68 -2.83 -22.86
C ALA A 231 25.91 -4.15 -22.76
N ALA A 232 26.41 -5.10 -21.97
CA ALA A 232 25.72 -6.36 -21.72
C ALA A 232 24.47 -6.13 -20.85
N LEU A 233 24.52 -5.26 -19.85
CA LEU A 233 23.34 -4.85 -19.09
C LEU A 233 22.27 -4.23 -19.98
N ALA A 234 22.66 -3.29 -20.86
CA ALA A 234 21.73 -2.68 -21.80
C ALA A 234 21.08 -3.71 -22.74
N ALA A 235 21.83 -4.73 -23.17
CA ALA A 235 21.27 -5.83 -23.94
C ALA A 235 20.23 -6.61 -23.13
N THR A 236 20.54 -7.01 -21.90
CA THR A 236 19.59 -7.69 -21.00
C THR A 236 18.30 -6.88 -20.81
N LEU A 237 18.42 -5.58 -20.52
CA LEU A 237 17.27 -4.70 -20.30
C LEU A 237 16.42 -4.55 -21.57
N VAL A 238 17.06 -4.27 -22.71
CA VAL A 238 16.36 -4.08 -24.00
C VAL A 238 15.71 -5.38 -24.46
N ASP A 239 16.42 -6.50 -24.41
CA ASP A 239 15.88 -7.80 -24.83
C ASP A 239 14.71 -8.20 -23.93
N GLY A 240 14.84 -8.05 -22.61
CA GLY A 240 13.79 -8.39 -21.66
C GLY A 240 12.47 -7.62 -21.88
N VAL A 241 12.52 -6.32 -22.15
CA VAL A 241 11.29 -5.54 -22.44
C VAL A 241 10.74 -5.83 -23.84
N LEU A 242 11.60 -6.05 -24.84
CA LEU A 242 11.17 -6.27 -26.22
C LEU A 242 10.63 -7.70 -26.46
N ASP A 243 11.13 -8.70 -25.75
CA ASP A 243 10.61 -10.07 -25.80
C ASP A 243 9.15 -10.13 -25.32
N ASP A 244 8.78 -9.22 -24.42
CA ASP A 244 7.41 -9.06 -23.94
C ASP A 244 6.60 -8.00 -24.70
N LYS A 245 7.04 -7.61 -25.92
CA LYS A 245 6.29 -6.69 -26.79
C LYS A 245 4.80 -7.11 -26.90
N PRO A 246 3.86 -6.17 -26.75
CA PRO A 246 2.43 -6.47 -26.88
C PRO A 246 2.09 -7.01 -28.28
N ALA A 247 1.20 -8.00 -28.31
CA ALA A 247 0.78 -8.62 -29.58
C ALA A 247 0.01 -7.60 -30.44
N GLY A 248 0.27 -7.61 -31.75
CA GLY A 248 -0.39 -6.70 -32.69
C GLY A 248 0.22 -5.29 -32.76
N THR A 249 1.21 -4.96 -31.93
CA THR A 249 1.89 -3.66 -32.00
C THR A 249 2.72 -3.50 -33.27
N THR A 250 2.25 -2.62 -34.15
CA THR A 250 2.93 -2.27 -35.42
C THR A 250 3.79 -1.01 -35.33
N SER A 251 3.58 -0.17 -34.31
CA SER A 251 4.33 1.07 -34.15
C SER A 251 5.82 0.81 -33.91
N GLN A 252 6.63 1.62 -34.58
CA GLN A 252 8.08 1.72 -34.37
C GLN A 252 8.46 2.90 -33.48
N ARG A 253 7.48 3.66 -32.96
CA ARG A 253 7.72 4.82 -32.11
C ARG A 253 7.55 4.42 -30.66
N ILE A 254 8.51 4.77 -29.81
CA ILE A 254 8.53 4.37 -28.40
C ILE A 254 8.91 5.54 -27.49
N ALA A 255 8.23 5.64 -26.35
CA ALA A 255 8.73 6.41 -25.20
C ALA A 255 9.60 5.47 -24.35
N VAL A 256 10.71 5.98 -23.84
CA VAL A 256 11.68 5.16 -23.09
C VAL A 256 12.11 5.91 -21.84
N ILE A 257 12.10 5.20 -20.71
CA ILE A 257 12.63 5.69 -19.44
C ILE A 257 13.78 4.76 -19.04
N LEU A 258 14.96 5.32 -18.79
CA LEU A 258 16.01 4.64 -18.02
C LEU A 258 16.03 5.23 -16.61
N ASN A 259 15.41 4.50 -15.68
CA ASN A 259 15.18 4.93 -14.32
C ASN A 259 16.27 4.43 -13.37
N GLY A 260 16.85 5.31 -12.55
CA GLY A 260 17.71 4.95 -11.44
C GLY A 260 16.91 4.62 -10.17
N LEU A 261 17.37 3.63 -9.39
CA LEU A 261 16.68 3.19 -8.18
C LEU A 261 17.16 3.88 -6.88
N GLY A 262 18.12 4.82 -6.97
CA GLY A 262 18.49 5.74 -5.88
C GLY A 262 20.00 5.99 -5.70
N ARG A 263 20.85 4.94 -5.67
CA ARG A 263 22.31 5.12 -5.47
C ARG A 263 23.14 5.08 -6.77
N THR A 264 22.57 4.61 -7.88
CA THR A 264 23.24 4.59 -9.19
C THR A 264 23.39 6.01 -9.74
N LYS A 265 24.62 6.43 -10.04
CA LYS A 265 24.88 7.81 -10.47
C LYS A 265 24.44 8.06 -11.90
N TYR A 266 24.11 9.32 -12.19
CA TYR A 266 23.61 9.73 -13.50
C TYR A 266 24.63 9.46 -14.61
N GLU A 267 25.93 9.60 -14.33
CA GLU A 267 27.00 9.24 -15.24
C GLU A 267 26.94 7.76 -15.64
N GLU A 268 26.65 6.87 -14.70
CA GLU A 268 26.47 5.43 -14.96
C GLU A 268 25.21 5.18 -15.79
N LEU A 269 24.10 5.85 -15.46
CA LEU A 269 22.87 5.78 -16.25
C LEU A 269 23.10 6.24 -17.69
N PHE A 270 23.87 7.31 -17.93
CA PHE A 270 24.17 7.77 -19.28
C PHE A 270 25.04 6.79 -20.08
N VAL A 271 25.93 6.05 -19.41
CA VAL A 271 26.70 4.97 -20.06
C VAL A 271 25.76 3.85 -20.51
N VAL A 272 24.85 3.39 -19.64
CA VAL A 272 23.85 2.35 -19.99
C VAL A 272 22.89 2.85 -21.07
N TRP A 273 22.44 4.11 -20.98
CA TRP A 273 21.56 4.73 -21.95
C TRP A 273 22.17 4.78 -23.35
N GLY A 274 23.46 5.12 -23.48
CA GLY A 274 24.15 5.15 -24.76
C GLY A 274 24.04 3.82 -25.51
N GLU A 275 24.20 2.70 -24.78
CA GLU A 275 24.07 1.36 -25.33
C GLU A 275 22.61 0.97 -25.58
N ALA A 276 21.70 1.22 -24.63
CA ALA A 276 20.28 0.89 -24.78
C ALA A 276 19.64 1.63 -25.95
N ALA A 277 19.90 2.93 -26.09
CA ALA A 277 19.38 3.74 -27.18
C ALA A 277 19.92 3.30 -28.55
N ARG A 278 21.19 2.88 -28.63
CA ARG A 278 21.75 2.29 -29.85
C ARG A 278 21.05 0.98 -30.19
N LEU A 279 20.92 0.07 -29.23
CA LEU A 279 20.27 -1.23 -29.40
C LEU A 279 18.80 -1.13 -29.82
N LEU A 280 18.06 -0.14 -29.31
CA LEU A 280 16.68 0.14 -29.71
C LEU A 280 16.60 0.68 -31.14
N ARG A 281 17.47 1.62 -31.52
CA ARG A 281 17.54 2.18 -32.88
C ARG A 281 17.96 1.14 -33.92
N ASP A 282 18.93 0.28 -33.58
CA ASP A 282 19.38 -0.83 -34.44
C ASP A 282 18.25 -1.83 -34.72
N ARG A 283 17.27 -1.93 -33.80
CA ARG A 283 16.04 -2.73 -33.96
C ARG A 283 14.91 -1.99 -34.71
N GLY A 284 15.17 -0.78 -35.21
CA GLY A 284 14.25 0.00 -36.03
C GLY A 284 13.32 0.94 -35.25
N TYR A 285 13.49 1.08 -33.93
CA TYR A 285 12.66 1.96 -33.14
C TYR A 285 13.11 3.43 -33.19
N GLU A 286 12.16 4.34 -33.28
CA GLU A 286 12.32 5.77 -33.08
C GLU A 286 11.96 6.13 -31.64
N ILE A 287 12.94 6.65 -30.90
CA ILE A 287 12.78 7.03 -29.49
C ILE A 287 12.24 8.46 -29.42
N VAL A 288 11.07 8.60 -28.79
CA VAL A 288 10.35 9.87 -28.62
C VAL A 288 10.57 10.41 -27.20
N GLU A 289 11.31 11.51 -27.09
CA GLU A 289 11.52 12.27 -25.84
C GLU A 289 11.87 11.36 -24.64
N PRO A 290 13.06 10.72 -24.66
CA PRO A 290 13.46 9.79 -23.61
C PRO A 290 13.72 10.50 -22.28
N GLU A 291 13.48 9.78 -21.19
CA GLU A 291 13.80 10.23 -19.83
C GLU A 291 14.92 9.36 -19.25
N VAL A 292 15.93 9.99 -18.64
CA VAL A 292 17.02 9.30 -17.95
C VAL A 292 17.25 9.99 -16.61
N GLY A 293 17.02 9.27 -15.52
CA GLY A 293 17.15 9.84 -14.17
C GLY A 293 16.39 9.04 -13.12
N GLU A 294 16.15 9.65 -11.97
CA GLU A 294 15.41 9.05 -10.86
C GLU A 294 13.96 9.52 -10.91
N LEU A 295 13.04 8.66 -11.34
CA LEU A 295 11.61 8.98 -11.46
C LEU A 295 10.75 8.15 -10.51
N VAL A 296 11.10 6.87 -10.35
CA VAL A 296 10.49 5.92 -9.39
C VAL A 296 11.63 5.18 -8.70
N THR A 297 12.06 5.69 -7.55
CA THR A 297 13.22 5.14 -6.83
C THR A 297 12.82 4.00 -5.88
N SER A 298 13.81 3.39 -5.23
CA SER A 298 13.62 2.50 -4.08
C SER A 298 14.58 2.97 -2.99
N LEU A 299 14.29 4.11 -2.37
CA LEU A 299 15.16 4.82 -1.44
C LEU A 299 16.55 5.00 -2.03
N ASP A 300 17.49 4.21 -1.56
CA ASP A 300 18.88 4.27 -1.91
C ASP A 300 19.33 2.96 -2.59
N MET A 301 18.43 2.15 -3.14
CA MET A 301 18.82 0.94 -3.88
C MET A 301 19.82 1.29 -4.98
N ALA A 302 20.88 0.50 -5.13
CA ALA A 302 21.76 0.62 -6.28
C ALA A 302 21.18 -0.27 -7.38
N GLY A 303 20.85 0.32 -8.54
CA GLY A 303 20.18 -0.37 -9.62
C GLY A 303 19.53 0.58 -10.60
N CYS A 304 19.00 0.01 -11.69
CA CYS A 304 18.26 0.74 -12.69
C CYS A 304 17.18 -0.13 -13.33
N SER A 305 16.21 0.51 -13.99
CA SER A 305 15.19 -0.16 -14.79
C SER A 305 15.02 0.53 -16.14
N LEU A 306 14.66 -0.27 -17.15
CA LEU A 306 14.30 0.23 -18.48
C LEU A 306 12.80 0.01 -18.69
N THR A 307 12.09 1.09 -18.97
CA THR A 307 10.69 1.10 -19.38
C THR A 307 10.57 1.45 -20.85
N VAL A 308 9.75 0.71 -21.59
CA VAL A 308 9.37 1.01 -22.98
C VAL A 308 7.85 1.07 -23.08
N MET A 309 7.33 2.18 -23.62
CA MET A 309 5.92 2.33 -24.01
C MET A 309 5.83 2.46 -25.53
N TRP A 310 5.11 1.55 -26.19
CA TRP A 310 4.87 1.64 -27.64
C TRP A 310 3.79 2.67 -27.93
N LEU A 311 4.11 3.64 -28.79
CA LEU A 311 3.28 4.82 -29.02
C LEU A 311 2.47 4.68 -30.30
N ASP A 312 1.15 4.79 -30.18
CA ASP A 312 0.31 5.25 -31.29
C ASP A 312 0.22 6.79 -31.28
N GLU A 313 -0.57 7.36 -32.20
CA GLU A 313 -0.76 8.81 -32.29
C GLU A 313 -1.34 9.43 -31.01
N GLU A 314 -2.22 8.71 -30.32
CA GLU A 314 -2.87 9.19 -29.11
C GLU A 314 -1.91 9.17 -27.92
N LEU A 315 -1.22 8.05 -27.67
CA LEU A 315 -0.26 7.91 -26.58
C LEU A 315 0.95 8.81 -26.77
N GLU A 316 1.44 9.01 -28.00
CA GLU A 316 2.51 9.97 -28.26
C GLU A 316 2.10 11.39 -27.88
N ARG A 317 0.88 11.80 -28.23
CA ARG A 317 0.35 13.13 -27.89
C ARG A 317 0.33 13.34 -26.38
N TYR A 318 -0.15 12.37 -25.60
CA TYR A 318 -0.18 12.46 -24.15
C TYR A 318 1.20 12.38 -23.49
N TRP A 319 2.11 11.56 -24.03
CA TRP A 319 3.49 11.50 -23.59
C TRP A 319 4.21 12.85 -23.75
N ARG A 320 4.01 13.51 -24.89
CA ARG A 320 4.57 14.83 -25.21
C ARG A 320 3.88 16.00 -24.50
N ALA A 321 2.68 15.78 -23.97
CA ALA A 321 1.90 16.84 -23.36
C ALA A 321 2.67 17.52 -22.20
N PRO A 322 2.58 18.84 -22.02
CA PRO A 322 3.34 19.55 -21.00
C PRO A 322 3.03 19.09 -19.57
N ALA A 323 4.00 19.25 -18.67
CA ALA A 323 3.86 19.07 -17.22
C ALA A 323 4.76 20.04 -16.44
N ASP A 324 4.29 20.57 -15.32
CA ASP A 324 5.06 21.38 -14.37
C ASP A 324 4.72 20.98 -12.93
N THR A 325 5.65 20.28 -12.30
CA THR A 325 5.56 19.70 -10.96
C THR A 325 6.85 20.03 -10.17
N PRO A 326 6.89 19.80 -8.85
CA PRO A 326 8.11 19.97 -8.04
C PRO A 326 9.36 19.29 -8.63
N ALA A 327 9.21 18.06 -9.11
CA ALA A 327 10.32 17.19 -9.46
C ALA A 327 10.37 16.79 -10.95
N TYR A 328 9.35 17.14 -11.73
CA TYR A 328 9.28 16.83 -13.16
C TYR A 328 8.72 18.00 -13.96
N ARG A 329 9.42 18.37 -15.04
CA ARG A 329 8.97 19.40 -15.99
C ARG A 329 9.16 18.95 -17.42
N LYS A 330 8.15 19.18 -18.23
CA LYS A 330 8.14 18.86 -19.65
C LYS A 330 7.35 19.92 -20.40
N GLY A 331 7.91 20.50 -21.46
CA GLY A 331 7.27 21.58 -22.21
C GLY A 331 6.89 22.79 -21.34
N ALA A 332 5.91 23.57 -21.78
CA ALA A 332 5.35 24.70 -21.04
C ALA A 332 3.95 24.35 -20.52
N ALA A 333 3.83 24.11 -19.21
CA ALA A 333 2.55 23.99 -18.51
C ALA A 333 2.36 25.18 -17.57
N GLN A 334 1.12 25.62 -17.38
CA GLN A 334 0.77 26.61 -16.36
C GLN A 334 -0.33 26.06 -15.46
N ALA A 335 -0.24 26.36 -14.16
CA ALA A 335 -1.32 26.05 -13.23
C ALA A 335 -2.62 26.74 -13.67
N SER A 336 -3.73 26.02 -13.55
CA SER A 336 -5.09 26.54 -13.77
C SER A 336 -5.96 26.21 -12.56
N GLY A 337 -7.06 26.96 -12.37
CA GLY A 337 -7.89 26.90 -11.16
C GLY A 337 -7.51 27.96 -10.13
N ASP A 338 -8.36 28.14 -9.13
CA ASP A 338 -8.14 29.10 -8.05
C ASP A 338 -7.16 28.54 -7.02
N LYS A 339 -6.41 29.40 -6.34
CA LYS A 339 -5.59 28.97 -5.20
C LYS A 339 -6.48 28.38 -4.10
N ARG A 340 -6.09 27.24 -3.54
CA ARG A 340 -6.80 26.62 -2.41
C ARG A 340 -6.58 27.44 -1.13
N ASP A 341 -7.64 27.56 -0.33
CA ASP A 341 -7.57 28.12 1.03
C ASP A 341 -7.10 27.05 2.02
N GLU A 342 -6.04 27.34 2.78
CA GLU A 342 -5.45 26.44 3.80
C GLU A 342 -6.37 26.15 4.99
N SER A 343 -7.45 26.92 5.17
CA SER A 343 -8.46 26.65 6.19
C SER A 343 -9.44 25.55 5.76
N ALA A 344 -9.74 25.46 4.45
CA ALA A 344 -10.65 24.47 3.88
C ALA A 344 -10.05 23.06 3.81
N THR A 345 -8.72 22.92 3.80
CA THR A 345 -8.04 21.61 3.79
C THR A 345 -8.08 20.88 5.13
N ARG A 346 -8.40 21.58 6.24
CA ARG A 346 -8.49 21.02 7.59
C ARG A 346 -9.89 20.58 8.00
N THR A 347 -10.93 21.01 7.29
CA THR A 347 -12.34 20.72 7.62
C THR A 347 -12.94 19.76 6.60
N VAL A 348 -12.62 18.48 6.75
CA VAL A 348 -13.32 17.40 6.04
C VAL A 348 -14.25 16.72 7.05
N ALA A 349 -15.53 16.63 6.70
CA ALA A 349 -16.68 16.52 7.61
C ALA A 349 -16.58 15.40 8.68
N ALA A 350 -16.80 15.79 9.94
CA ALA A 350 -16.89 14.87 11.09
C ALA A 350 -18.24 14.12 11.12
N ALA A 351 -18.19 12.84 11.51
CA ALA A 351 -19.35 11.97 11.73
C ALA A 351 -20.22 12.44 12.92
N PRO A 352 -21.51 12.05 13.01
CA PRO A 352 -22.40 12.42 14.11
C PRO A 352 -21.90 11.95 15.51
N PRO A 353 -22.28 12.65 16.60
CA PRO A 353 -21.70 12.44 17.93
C PRO A 353 -22.09 11.11 18.58
N VAL A 354 -21.08 10.37 19.05
CA VAL A 354 -21.15 8.97 19.53
C VAL A 354 -21.88 8.80 20.87
N ARG A 355 -21.86 9.83 21.73
CA ARG A 355 -22.47 9.84 23.08
C ARG A 355 -23.95 9.48 23.17
N ASP A 356 -24.72 9.74 22.12
CA ASP A 356 -26.18 9.55 22.15
C ASP A 356 -26.60 8.10 21.81
N GLN A 357 -25.65 7.21 21.49
CA GLN A 357 -25.91 5.85 21.02
C GLN A 357 -25.72 4.75 22.08
N ALA A 358 -25.07 5.06 23.22
CA ALA A 358 -24.70 4.07 24.23
C ALA A 358 -25.52 4.15 25.52
N ASP A 359 -25.85 2.99 26.12
CA ASP A 359 -26.38 2.90 27.49
C ASP A 359 -25.25 2.68 28.53
N ASP A 360 -25.57 2.60 29.83
CA ASP A 360 -24.56 2.44 30.88
C ASP A 360 -23.79 1.10 30.75
N ALA A 361 -24.49 0.04 30.36
CA ALA A 361 -23.88 -1.27 30.13
C ALA A 361 -22.96 -1.27 28.91
N GLY A 362 -23.35 -0.53 27.86
CA GLY A 362 -22.56 -0.26 26.68
C GLY A 362 -21.26 0.46 27.01
N ARG A 363 -21.34 1.52 27.81
CA ARG A 363 -20.17 2.28 28.29
C ARG A 363 -19.22 1.44 29.16
N ASP A 364 -19.76 0.57 30.01
CA ASP A 364 -18.96 -0.43 30.74
C ASP A 364 -18.21 -1.37 29.78
N GLY A 365 -18.90 -1.85 28.74
CA GLY A 365 -18.32 -2.66 27.67
C GLY A 365 -17.21 -1.91 26.92
N GLY A 366 -17.43 -0.65 26.57
CA GLY A 366 -16.44 0.23 25.94
C GLY A 366 -15.15 0.35 26.76
N ARG A 367 -15.26 0.57 28.08
CA ARG A 367 -14.10 0.58 29.00
C ARG A 367 -13.37 -0.76 29.06
N LEU A 368 -14.10 -1.88 29.05
CA LEU A 368 -13.49 -3.20 29.02
C LEU A 368 -12.69 -3.41 27.73
N VAL A 369 -13.28 -3.09 26.58
CA VAL A 369 -12.62 -3.18 25.26
C VAL A 369 -11.38 -2.31 25.19
N ALA A 370 -11.46 -1.04 25.63
CA ALA A 370 -10.31 -0.13 25.62
C ALA A 370 -9.14 -0.69 26.45
N GLY A 371 -9.42 -1.28 27.62
CA GLY A 371 -8.40 -1.94 28.43
C GLY A 371 -7.80 -3.21 27.77
N LEU A 372 -8.58 -3.95 26.98
CA LEU A 372 -8.06 -5.06 26.18
C LEU A 372 -7.13 -4.56 25.07
N LEU A 373 -7.52 -3.51 24.35
CA LEU A 373 -6.71 -2.90 23.28
C LEU A 373 -5.41 -2.30 23.83
N GLU A 374 -5.42 -1.76 25.04
CA GLU A 374 -4.20 -1.32 25.72
C GLU A 374 -3.23 -2.48 25.99
N ALA A 375 -3.72 -3.61 26.51
CA ALA A 375 -2.89 -4.79 26.73
C ALA A 375 -2.35 -5.38 25.43
N LEU A 376 -3.16 -5.39 24.36
CA LEU A 376 -2.74 -5.83 23.03
C LEU A 376 -1.62 -4.93 22.47
N ALA A 377 -1.76 -3.61 22.59
CA ALA A 377 -0.74 -2.68 22.12
C ALA A 377 0.59 -2.84 22.85
N ALA A 378 0.56 -3.07 24.17
CA ALA A 378 1.77 -3.35 24.94
C ALA A 378 2.44 -4.66 24.50
N MET A 379 1.68 -5.74 24.36
CA MET A 379 2.22 -7.04 23.91
C MET A 379 2.81 -6.97 22.51
N LEU A 380 2.16 -6.26 21.58
CA LEU A 380 2.65 -6.13 20.21
C LEU A 380 3.90 -5.26 20.11
N ALA A 381 4.04 -4.25 20.97
CA ALA A 381 5.28 -3.48 21.09
C ALA A 381 6.45 -4.36 21.55
N ASP A 382 6.25 -5.22 22.55
CA ASP A 382 7.28 -6.15 23.02
C ASP A 382 7.64 -7.23 21.97
N ALA A 383 6.71 -7.55 21.08
CA ALA A 383 6.87 -8.57 20.04
C ALA A 383 7.41 -8.04 18.69
N GLU A 384 7.66 -6.73 18.57
CA GLU A 384 7.98 -6.07 17.29
C GLU A 384 9.12 -6.76 16.53
N ASP A 385 10.27 -6.91 17.18
CA ASP A 385 11.48 -7.46 16.57
C ASP A 385 11.29 -8.92 16.11
N GLU A 386 10.63 -9.73 16.94
CA GLU A 386 10.41 -11.14 16.63
C GLU A 386 9.42 -11.32 15.48
N LEU A 387 8.34 -10.53 15.45
CA LEU A 387 7.37 -10.55 14.36
C LEU A 387 8.00 -10.06 13.05
N GLY A 388 8.85 -9.03 13.10
CA GLY A 388 9.63 -8.60 11.94
C GLY A 388 10.62 -9.66 11.46
N ARG A 389 11.29 -10.36 12.38
CA ARG A 389 12.22 -11.46 12.07
C ARG A 389 11.52 -12.64 11.41
N ILE A 390 10.33 -13.03 11.88
CA ILE A 390 9.51 -14.10 11.27
C ILE A 390 9.10 -13.69 9.85
N ASP A 391 8.60 -12.47 9.69
CA ASP A 391 8.14 -11.97 8.39
C ASP A 391 9.28 -11.86 7.36
N ALA A 392 10.47 -11.40 7.76
CA ALA A 392 11.63 -11.24 6.88
C ALA A 392 12.14 -12.55 6.24
N VAL A 393 11.70 -13.74 6.69
CA VAL A 393 12.08 -15.01 6.08
C VAL A 393 11.57 -15.13 4.64
N ALA A 394 10.36 -14.62 4.38
CA ALA A 394 9.70 -14.73 3.08
C ALA A 394 8.92 -13.46 2.65
N GLY A 395 8.74 -12.48 3.54
CA GLY A 395 8.16 -11.16 3.31
C GLY A 395 9.23 -10.06 3.30
N ASP A 396 8.84 -8.86 3.71
CA ASP A 396 9.69 -7.66 3.73
C ASP A 396 10.17 -7.27 5.14
N GLY A 397 9.70 -7.98 6.17
CA GLY A 397 10.11 -7.79 7.56
C GLY A 397 9.41 -6.63 8.26
N ASP A 398 8.37 -6.04 7.66
CA ASP A 398 7.69 -4.86 8.21
C ASP A 398 6.51 -5.19 9.13
N HIS A 399 6.08 -6.46 9.21
CA HIS A 399 4.86 -6.86 9.92
C HIS A 399 4.85 -6.42 11.39
N GLY A 400 5.95 -6.64 12.13
CA GLY A 400 6.06 -6.23 13.53
C GLY A 400 5.82 -4.73 13.72
N ARG A 401 6.49 -3.91 12.91
CA ARG A 401 6.35 -2.44 12.92
C ARG A 401 4.93 -1.99 12.56
N GLY A 402 4.32 -2.64 11.56
CA GLY A 402 2.92 -2.38 11.18
C GLY A 402 1.95 -2.66 12.33
N MET A 403 2.15 -3.77 13.06
CA MET A 403 1.33 -4.15 14.21
C MET A 403 1.47 -3.17 15.38
N VAL A 404 2.68 -2.67 15.67
CA VAL A 404 2.91 -1.65 16.71
C VAL A 404 2.21 -0.34 16.36
N LYS A 405 2.38 0.16 15.12
CA LYS A 405 1.73 1.40 14.67
C LYS A 405 0.20 1.29 14.71
N GLY A 406 -0.35 0.18 14.23
CA GLY A 406 -1.79 -0.09 14.23
C GLY A 406 -2.38 -0.16 15.63
N SER A 407 -1.80 -0.99 16.50
CA SER A 407 -2.30 -1.20 17.85
C SER A 407 -2.17 0.03 18.74
N ALA A 408 -1.10 0.80 18.62
CA ALA A 408 -0.93 2.06 19.34
C ALA A 408 -2.00 3.10 18.94
N ALA A 409 -2.33 3.19 17.65
CA ALA A 409 -3.38 4.06 17.15
C ALA A 409 -4.78 3.60 17.59
N ALA A 410 -5.04 2.29 17.53
CA ALA A 410 -6.27 1.70 18.01
C ALA A 410 -6.49 1.96 19.50
N ARG A 411 -5.44 1.81 20.32
CA ARG A 411 -5.47 2.14 21.76
C ARG A 411 -5.83 3.61 21.99
N ALA A 412 -5.19 4.53 21.27
CA ALA A 412 -5.46 5.96 21.42
C ALA A 412 -6.91 6.31 21.03
N ALA A 413 -7.38 5.82 19.88
CA ALA A 413 -8.75 6.05 19.42
C ALA A 413 -9.81 5.41 20.33
N ALA A 414 -9.51 4.24 20.92
CA ALA A 414 -10.39 3.61 21.89
C ALA A 414 -10.52 4.43 23.18
N ALA A 415 -9.42 5.01 23.66
CA ALA A 415 -9.44 5.89 24.83
C ALA A 415 -10.26 7.16 24.56
N GLU A 416 -10.05 7.81 23.41
CA GLU A 416 -10.82 8.99 23.00
C GLU A 416 -12.31 8.68 22.85
N ALA A 417 -12.67 7.54 22.22
CA ALA A 417 -14.06 7.12 22.10
C ALA A 417 -14.72 6.86 23.46
N VAL A 418 -13.99 6.28 24.42
CA VAL A 418 -14.49 6.09 25.79
C VAL A 418 -14.71 7.43 26.50
N ASP A 419 -13.80 8.39 26.36
CA ASP A 419 -13.93 9.73 26.93
C ASP A 419 -15.15 10.47 26.35
N ASP A 420 -15.46 10.21 25.07
CA ASP A 420 -16.67 10.69 24.38
C ASP A 420 -17.95 9.91 24.72
N GLY A 421 -17.88 8.91 25.61
CA GLY A 421 -19.03 8.16 26.09
C GLY A 421 -19.51 7.03 25.18
N ALA A 422 -18.66 6.53 24.29
CA ALA A 422 -18.97 5.43 23.38
C ALA A 422 -19.19 4.08 24.07
N GLY A 423 -20.00 3.22 23.46
CA GLY A 423 -20.20 1.82 23.85
C GLY A 423 -19.18 0.88 23.19
N GLN A 424 -19.24 -0.43 23.50
CA GLN A 424 -18.28 -1.41 22.98
C GLN A 424 -18.19 -1.44 21.44
N GLY A 425 -19.31 -1.28 20.73
CA GLY A 425 -19.36 -1.37 19.28
C GLY A 425 -18.65 -0.19 18.61
N SER A 426 -18.95 1.02 19.08
CA SER A 426 -18.32 2.26 18.62
C SER A 426 -16.84 2.33 18.99
N VAL A 427 -16.45 1.86 20.18
CA VAL A 427 -15.03 1.77 20.56
C VAL A 427 -14.26 0.83 19.65
N LEU A 428 -14.78 -0.38 19.36
CA LEU A 428 -14.16 -1.32 18.42
C LEU A 428 -14.07 -0.76 17.00
N THR A 429 -15.11 -0.05 16.55
CA THR A 429 -15.15 0.56 15.21
C THR A 429 -14.12 1.68 15.08
N ALA A 430 -14.03 2.57 16.08
CA ALA A 430 -13.03 3.65 16.12
C ALA A 430 -11.61 3.08 16.18
N ALA A 431 -11.39 2.07 17.03
CA ALA A 431 -10.13 1.36 17.13
C ALA A 431 -9.73 0.69 15.82
N GLY A 432 -10.66 -0.01 15.16
CA GLY A 432 -10.45 -0.66 13.86
C GLY A 432 -10.11 0.34 12.75
N ARG A 433 -10.82 1.47 12.68
CA ARG A 433 -10.52 2.55 11.73
C ARG A 433 -9.13 3.13 11.97
N ALA A 434 -8.77 3.42 13.22
CA ALA A 434 -7.46 3.96 13.58
C ALA A 434 -6.34 2.94 13.33
N TRP A 435 -6.58 1.66 13.61
CA TRP A 435 -5.65 0.58 13.30
C TRP A 435 -5.35 0.54 11.80
N ALA A 436 -6.40 0.44 10.98
CA ALA A 436 -6.26 0.42 9.53
C ALA A 436 -5.56 1.68 9.00
N ALA A 437 -5.86 2.84 9.60
CA ALA A 437 -5.27 4.12 9.24
C ALA A 437 -3.76 4.20 9.50
N LYS A 438 -3.25 3.54 10.55
CA LYS A 438 -1.86 3.73 11.01
C LYS A 438 -0.95 2.53 10.83
N ALA A 439 -1.48 1.30 10.84
CA ALA A 439 -0.71 0.10 10.55
C ALA A 439 -0.16 0.12 9.12
N GLY A 440 -0.97 0.56 8.17
CA GLY A 440 -0.70 0.42 6.74
C GLY A 440 -0.67 -1.05 6.28
N GLY A 441 -0.47 -1.27 4.98
CA GLY A 441 -0.32 -2.60 4.40
C GLY A 441 -1.57 -3.49 4.51
N THR A 442 -1.44 -4.76 4.13
CA THR A 442 -2.58 -5.70 4.11
C THR A 442 -3.06 -6.06 5.54
N SER A 443 -2.13 -6.29 6.47
CA SER A 443 -2.45 -6.61 7.86
C SER A 443 -3.27 -5.52 8.55
N GLY A 444 -2.97 -4.25 8.30
CA GLY A 444 -3.73 -3.13 8.86
C GLY A 444 -5.21 -3.14 8.46
N VAL A 445 -5.50 -3.40 7.19
CA VAL A 445 -6.87 -3.46 6.66
C VAL A 445 -7.63 -4.65 7.23
N LEU A 446 -6.98 -5.83 7.31
CA LEU A 446 -7.61 -7.02 7.85
C LEU A 446 -7.96 -6.84 9.33
N TRP A 447 -7.07 -6.28 10.15
CA TRP A 447 -7.39 -5.96 11.55
C TRP A 447 -8.50 -4.91 11.69
N GLY A 448 -8.50 -3.88 10.85
CA GLY A 448 -9.58 -2.89 10.81
C GLY A 448 -10.94 -3.51 10.49
N ALA A 449 -10.98 -4.42 9.50
CA ALA A 449 -12.20 -5.14 9.12
C ALA A 449 -12.68 -6.08 10.24
N LEU A 450 -11.76 -6.82 10.88
CA LEU A 450 -12.07 -7.70 12.02
C LEU A 450 -12.72 -6.91 13.17
N LEU A 451 -12.10 -5.82 13.59
CA LEU A 451 -12.57 -5.01 14.71
C LEU A 451 -13.88 -4.28 14.35
N GLY A 452 -14.00 -3.75 13.13
CA GLY A 452 -15.22 -3.10 12.65
C GLY A 452 -16.42 -4.06 12.59
N ALA A 453 -16.23 -5.27 12.06
CA ALA A 453 -17.28 -6.28 11.98
C ALA A 453 -17.72 -6.75 13.38
N LEU A 454 -16.75 -7.00 14.27
CA LEU A 454 -17.05 -7.33 15.67
C LEU A 454 -17.82 -6.19 16.36
N GLY A 455 -17.38 -4.94 16.17
CA GLY A 455 -18.04 -3.76 16.73
C GLY A 455 -19.48 -3.62 16.26
N ALA A 456 -19.73 -3.81 14.96
CA ALA A 456 -21.07 -3.77 14.38
C ALA A 456 -22.01 -4.84 14.97
N ARG A 457 -21.51 -6.05 15.23
CA ARG A 457 -22.31 -7.11 15.85
C ARG A 457 -22.63 -6.84 17.31
N LEU A 458 -21.64 -6.36 18.08
CA LEU A 458 -21.82 -6.15 19.52
C LEU A 458 -22.71 -4.95 19.85
N GLY A 459 -22.72 -3.92 19.00
CA GLY A 459 -23.48 -2.69 19.22
C GLY A 459 -23.08 -1.92 20.48
N ASP A 460 -23.84 -0.88 20.82
CA ASP A 460 -23.50 0.05 21.92
C ASP A 460 -24.43 -0.04 23.13
N THR A 461 -25.35 -1.01 23.16
CA THR A 461 -26.36 -1.14 24.21
C THR A 461 -26.35 -2.54 24.83
N GLY A 462 -26.51 -2.61 26.14
CA GLY A 462 -26.58 -3.86 26.88
C GLY A 462 -25.24 -4.60 26.99
N ARG A 463 -25.27 -5.74 27.69
CA ARG A 463 -24.12 -6.66 27.80
C ARG A 463 -24.29 -7.78 26.77
N PRO A 464 -23.37 -7.93 25.80
CA PRO A 464 -23.44 -9.02 24.83
C PRO A 464 -23.38 -10.38 25.52
N ASP A 465 -24.24 -11.31 25.10
CA ASP A 465 -24.18 -12.70 25.56
C ASP A 465 -23.11 -13.50 24.76
N ALA A 466 -22.85 -14.73 25.21
CA ALA A 466 -21.82 -15.57 24.61
C ALA A 466 -22.10 -15.87 23.12
N ALA A 467 -23.36 -16.02 22.74
CA ALA A 467 -23.77 -16.27 21.36
C ALA A 467 -23.50 -15.05 20.46
N THR A 468 -23.75 -13.84 20.97
CA THR A 468 -23.48 -12.58 20.26
C THR A 468 -21.98 -12.38 20.04
N ILE A 469 -21.15 -12.70 21.03
CA ILE A 469 -19.68 -12.66 20.89
C ILE A 469 -19.21 -13.66 19.83
N ALA A 470 -19.72 -14.90 19.86
CA ALA A 470 -19.37 -15.92 18.88
C ALA A 470 -19.76 -15.50 17.45
N ALA A 471 -20.98 -14.97 17.27
CA ALA A 471 -21.43 -14.44 15.99
C ALA A 471 -20.58 -13.27 15.50
N GLY A 472 -20.10 -12.40 16.40
CA GLY A 472 -19.26 -11.27 16.03
C GLY A 472 -17.86 -11.69 15.58
N LEU A 473 -17.31 -12.73 16.21
CA LEU A 473 -16.06 -13.35 15.76
C LEU A 473 -16.20 -14.00 14.38
N ARG A 474 -17.35 -14.63 14.11
CA ARG A 474 -17.68 -15.19 12.78
C ARG A 474 -17.80 -14.10 11.72
N ASP A 475 -18.50 -13.01 12.01
CA ASP A 475 -18.57 -11.86 11.10
C ASP A 475 -17.19 -11.28 10.81
N GLY A 476 -16.34 -11.19 11.84
CA GLY A 476 -14.95 -10.79 11.69
C GLY A 476 -14.18 -11.68 10.72
N TYR A 477 -14.28 -13.00 10.89
CA TYR A 477 -13.67 -13.96 9.96
C TYR A 477 -14.22 -13.83 8.53
N ASP A 478 -15.53 -13.70 8.37
CA ASP A 478 -16.18 -13.56 7.06
C ASP A 478 -15.75 -12.26 6.36
N ALA A 479 -15.59 -11.16 7.11
CA ALA A 479 -15.06 -9.91 6.59
C ALA A 479 -13.62 -10.05 6.06
N LEU A 480 -12.77 -10.83 6.73
CA LEU A 480 -11.41 -11.10 6.27
C LEU A 480 -11.38 -11.92 4.99
N ILE A 481 -12.26 -12.93 4.85
CA ILE A 481 -12.36 -13.71 3.61
C ILE A 481 -12.82 -12.85 2.45
N GLN A 482 -13.85 -12.03 2.65
CA GLN A 482 -14.37 -11.16 1.60
C GLN A 482 -13.34 -10.14 1.12
N LEU A 483 -12.47 -9.67 2.01
CA LEU A 483 -11.51 -8.60 1.73
C LEU A 483 -10.14 -9.11 1.28
N GLY A 484 -9.63 -10.16 1.91
CA GLY A 484 -8.25 -10.63 1.72
C GLY A 484 -8.05 -11.57 0.53
N GLY A 485 -9.11 -12.15 -0.02
CA GLY A 485 -9.04 -13.10 -1.14
C GLY A 485 -8.25 -14.39 -0.84
N ALA A 486 -7.88 -14.60 0.43
CA ALA A 486 -7.16 -15.75 0.95
C ALA A 486 -8.12 -16.80 1.51
N ALA A 487 -7.72 -18.06 1.50
CA ALA A 487 -8.45 -19.15 2.12
C ALA A 487 -7.61 -19.83 3.22
N PRO A 488 -8.25 -20.54 4.17
CA PRO A 488 -7.53 -21.46 5.05
C PRO A 488 -6.64 -22.43 4.25
N GLY A 489 -5.41 -22.60 4.71
CA GLY A 489 -4.34 -23.33 4.04
C GLY A 489 -3.48 -22.49 3.10
N ASP A 490 -3.68 -21.18 3.02
CA ASP A 490 -2.86 -20.26 2.22
C ASP A 490 -1.68 -19.63 2.98
N LYS A 491 -1.49 -20.03 4.25
CA LYS A 491 -0.43 -19.56 5.15
C LYS A 491 -0.60 -18.07 5.49
N THR A 492 -1.70 -17.74 6.15
CA THR A 492 -2.08 -16.38 6.55
C THR A 492 -2.69 -16.38 7.95
N MET A 493 -3.06 -15.20 8.48
CA MET A 493 -3.77 -15.08 9.75
C MET A 493 -5.09 -15.88 9.82
N LEU A 494 -5.70 -16.22 8.68
CA LEU A 494 -6.89 -17.07 8.62
C LEU A 494 -6.63 -18.48 9.17
N ASP A 495 -5.40 -18.99 9.06
CA ASP A 495 -5.02 -20.30 9.55
C ASP A 495 -5.01 -20.40 11.08
N ALA A 496 -4.91 -19.26 11.77
CA ALA A 496 -5.12 -19.20 13.22
C ALA A 496 -6.54 -18.74 13.58
N LEU A 497 -7.13 -17.83 12.80
CA LEU A 497 -8.44 -17.25 13.10
C LEU A 497 -9.58 -18.27 12.92
N LEU A 498 -9.60 -19.05 11.83
CA LEU A 498 -10.68 -20.02 11.64
C LEU A 498 -10.72 -21.07 12.75
N PRO A 499 -9.62 -21.74 13.11
CA PRO A 499 -9.61 -22.68 14.23
C PRO A 499 -10.02 -22.05 15.56
N PHE A 500 -9.64 -20.78 15.79
CA PHE A 500 -10.10 -20.02 16.95
C PHE A 500 -11.62 -19.87 16.97
N VAL A 501 -12.21 -19.37 15.89
CA VAL A 501 -13.66 -19.12 15.79
C VAL A 501 -14.47 -20.41 15.90
N GLU A 502 -14.10 -21.45 15.16
CA GLU A 502 -14.80 -22.75 15.19
C GLU A 502 -14.72 -23.42 16.57
N HIS A 503 -13.57 -23.34 17.23
CA HIS A 503 -13.42 -23.90 18.58
C HIS A 503 -14.28 -23.13 19.58
N PHE A 504 -14.28 -21.80 19.50
CA PHE A 504 -15.08 -20.94 20.36
C PHE A 504 -16.58 -21.20 20.19
N GLU A 505 -17.09 -21.18 18.96
CA GLU A 505 -18.51 -21.44 18.64
C GLU A 505 -18.98 -22.81 19.16
N ARG A 506 -18.14 -23.84 19.01
CA ARG A 506 -18.44 -25.18 19.50
C ARG A 506 -18.57 -25.20 21.03
N GLN A 507 -17.62 -24.62 21.75
CA GLN A 507 -17.65 -24.55 23.21
C GLN A 507 -18.87 -23.77 23.73
N ILE A 508 -19.23 -22.65 23.07
CA ILE A 508 -20.44 -21.89 23.42
C ILE A 508 -21.70 -22.74 23.18
N SER A 509 -21.75 -23.50 22.08
CA SER A 509 -22.86 -24.41 21.79
C SER A 509 -22.98 -25.55 22.81
N ASP A 510 -21.84 -26.00 23.34
CA ASP A 510 -21.75 -27.02 24.40
C ASP A 510 -22.11 -26.47 25.79
N GLY A 511 -22.38 -25.16 25.91
CA GLY A 511 -22.82 -24.50 27.15
C GLY A 511 -21.69 -24.04 28.07
N GLU A 512 -20.45 -24.03 27.58
CA GLU A 512 -19.28 -23.61 28.33
C GLU A 512 -19.27 -22.10 28.60
N ARG A 513 -18.63 -21.68 29.69
CA ARG A 513 -18.51 -20.25 30.00
C ARG A 513 -17.60 -19.60 28.96
N TRP A 514 -18.06 -18.50 28.38
CA TRP A 514 -17.37 -17.87 27.25
C TRP A 514 -15.90 -17.48 27.54
N ARG A 515 -15.52 -17.18 28.78
CA ARG A 515 -14.12 -16.90 29.14
C ARG A 515 -13.24 -18.14 29.07
N GLU A 516 -13.74 -19.30 29.50
CA GLU A 516 -13.04 -20.58 29.41
C GLU A 516 -12.96 -21.06 27.96
N ALA A 517 -14.07 -20.91 27.22
CA ALA A 517 -14.13 -21.16 25.79
C ALA A 517 -13.10 -20.30 25.01
N TRP A 518 -12.96 -19.01 25.36
CA TRP A 518 -11.98 -18.11 24.73
C TRP A 518 -10.54 -18.58 24.99
N ALA A 519 -10.21 -18.94 26.23
CA ALA A 519 -8.87 -19.42 26.58
C ALA A 519 -8.50 -20.69 25.79
N ALA A 520 -9.40 -21.68 25.74
CA ALA A 520 -9.18 -22.91 24.99
C ALA A 520 -9.11 -22.68 23.46
N ALA A 521 -9.90 -21.72 22.94
CA ALA A 521 -9.81 -21.29 21.55
C ALA A 521 -8.47 -20.61 21.25
N ALA A 522 -7.95 -19.79 22.16
CA ALA A 522 -6.64 -19.13 22.01
C ALA A 522 -5.48 -20.14 21.98
N ASP A 523 -5.55 -21.22 22.78
CA ASP A 523 -4.60 -22.33 22.71
C ASP A 523 -4.67 -23.06 21.36
N THR A 524 -5.89 -23.27 20.85
CA THR A 524 -6.12 -23.84 19.51
C THR A 524 -5.51 -22.96 18.42
N ALA A 525 -5.72 -21.64 18.50
CA ALA A 525 -5.14 -20.66 17.58
C ALA A 525 -3.61 -20.68 17.63
N THR A 526 -3.02 -20.82 18.82
CA THR A 526 -1.57 -20.89 19.01
C THR A 526 -0.97 -22.13 18.34
N GLY A 527 -1.58 -23.30 18.54
CA GLY A 527 -1.16 -24.52 17.85
C GLY A 527 -1.32 -24.43 16.34
N ALA A 528 -2.42 -23.85 15.86
CA ALA A 528 -2.67 -23.65 14.44
C ALA A 528 -1.68 -22.66 13.81
N ALA A 529 -1.37 -21.56 14.49
CA ALA A 529 -0.35 -20.61 14.06
C ALA A 529 1.02 -21.27 13.93
N GLN A 530 1.43 -22.12 14.88
CA GLN A 530 2.68 -22.89 14.77
C GLN A 530 2.66 -23.86 13.59
N ALA A 531 1.55 -24.55 13.36
CA ALA A 531 1.38 -25.51 12.27
C ALA A 531 1.47 -24.86 10.87
N THR A 532 1.29 -23.54 10.77
CA THR A 532 1.53 -22.83 9.49
C THR A 532 2.97 -22.97 8.99
N ALA A 533 3.93 -23.35 9.85
CA ALA A 533 5.31 -23.64 9.44
C ALA A 533 5.39 -24.71 8.33
N ASP A 534 4.46 -25.66 8.32
CA ASP A 534 4.43 -26.74 7.31
C ASP A 534 3.71 -26.33 6.02
N LEU A 535 3.05 -25.17 6.01
CA LEU A 535 2.33 -24.66 4.84
C LEU A 535 3.24 -23.88 3.90
N ARG A 536 2.86 -23.88 2.62
CA ARG A 536 3.43 -23.03 1.57
C ARG A 536 2.49 -21.85 1.31
N PRO A 537 2.98 -20.60 1.32
CA PRO A 537 2.14 -19.45 1.05
C PRO A 537 1.65 -19.43 -0.40
N LYS A 538 0.34 -19.25 -0.60
CA LYS A 538 -0.27 -19.20 -1.93
C LYS A 538 -0.62 -17.79 -2.39
N VAL A 539 -0.66 -16.84 -1.45
CA VAL A 539 -1.08 -15.45 -1.65
C VAL A 539 -0.14 -14.50 -0.91
N GLY A 540 -0.29 -13.20 -1.13
CA GLY A 540 0.48 -12.17 -0.42
C GLY A 540 1.96 -12.08 -0.81
N ARG A 541 2.72 -11.27 -0.06
CA ARG A 541 4.14 -10.96 -0.34
C ARG A 541 5.06 -12.18 -0.24
N ALA A 542 4.66 -13.21 0.50
CA ALA A 542 5.44 -14.44 0.68
C ALA A 542 5.32 -15.45 -0.48
N ARG A 543 4.32 -15.32 -1.36
CA ARG A 543 4.07 -16.27 -2.48
C ARG A 543 5.29 -16.47 -3.40
N PRO A 544 6.02 -15.43 -3.85
CA PRO A 544 7.17 -15.61 -4.75
C PRO A 544 8.32 -16.40 -4.12
N LEU A 545 8.43 -16.41 -2.79
CA LEU A 545 9.46 -17.13 -2.02
C LEU A 545 8.90 -18.33 -1.25
N ALA A 546 7.84 -18.98 -1.75
CA ALA A 546 7.10 -19.99 -1.00
C ALA A 546 7.96 -21.11 -0.39
N GLU A 547 9.04 -21.52 -1.07
CA GLU A 547 9.98 -22.56 -0.58
C GLU A 547 10.79 -22.09 0.64
N ARG A 548 11.18 -20.81 0.71
CA ARG A 548 11.92 -20.24 1.85
C ARG A 548 11.05 -20.12 3.11
N SER A 549 9.74 -20.02 2.94
CA SER A 549 8.76 -19.87 4.01
C SER A 549 8.47 -21.18 4.76
N VAL A 550 8.78 -22.34 4.16
CA VAL A 550 8.57 -23.65 4.79
C VAL A 550 9.53 -23.82 5.97
N GLY A 551 9.01 -24.25 7.12
CA GLY A 551 9.76 -24.38 8.37
C GLY A 551 9.69 -23.15 9.28
N THR A 552 9.06 -22.05 8.84
CA THR A 552 8.82 -20.85 9.66
C THR A 552 7.32 -20.55 9.75
N PRO A 553 6.74 -20.33 10.95
CA PRO A 553 5.34 -19.92 11.09
C PRO A 553 5.02 -18.60 10.38
N ASP A 554 3.75 -18.38 10.01
CA ASP A 554 3.28 -17.10 9.49
C ASP A 554 3.25 -16.02 10.58
N ALA A 555 3.74 -14.82 10.25
CA ALA A 555 3.74 -13.68 11.16
C ALA A 555 2.30 -13.18 11.46
N GLY A 556 1.41 -13.23 10.47
CA GLY A 556 0.00 -12.88 10.61
C GLY A 556 -0.71 -13.82 11.59
N ALA A 557 -0.62 -15.13 11.37
CA ALA A 557 -1.18 -16.16 12.24
C ALA A 557 -0.60 -16.11 13.66
N THR A 558 0.72 -15.93 13.78
CA THR A 558 1.41 -15.85 15.07
C THR A 558 0.93 -14.65 15.88
N SER A 559 0.92 -13.46 15.27
CA SER A 559 0.45 -12.25 15.95
C SER A 559 -1.03 -12.32 16.36
N LEU A 560 -1.90 -12.91 15.53
CA LEU A 560 -3.31 -13.12 15.87
C LEU A 560 -3.49 -14.07 17.06
N ALA A 561 -2.73 -15.18 17.10
CA ALA A 561 -2.75 -16.10 18.23
C ALA A 561 -2.25 -15.45 19.52
N MET A 562 -1.19 -14.62 19.44
CA MET A 562 -0.71 -13.83 20.57
C MET A 562 -1.81 -12.89 21.10
N CYS A 563 -2.50 -12.16 20.22
CA CYS A 563 -3.61 -11.29 20.59
C CYS A 563 -4.75 -12.06 21.29
N ALA A 564 -5.15 -13.22 20.75
CA ALA A 564 -6.20 -14.05 21.33
C ALA A 564 -5.84 -14.50 22.76
N ARG A 565 -4.59 -14.89 22.98
CA ARG A 565 -4.08 -15.31 24.29
C ARG A 565 -4.00 -14.15 25.28
N THR A 566 -3.52 -12.98 24.87
CA THR A 566 -3.49 -11.78 25.73
C THR A 566 -4.90 -11.38 26.18
N VAL A 567 -5.90 -11.47 25.29
CA VAL A 567 -7.30 -11.23 25.68
C VAL A 567 -7.77 -12.26 26.72
N ALA A 568 -7.43 -13.54 26.57
CA ALA A 568 -7.78 -14.58 27.53
C ALA A 568 -7.20 -14.28 28.93
N GLU A 569 -5.93 -13.89 29.00
CA GLU A 569 -5.23 -13.54 30.24
C GLU A 569 -5.87 -12.34 30.95
N GLN A 570 -6.20 -11.28 30.20
CA GLN A 570 -6.85 -10.09 30.74
C GLN A 570 -8.28 -10.38 31.23
N LEU A 571 -9.00 -11.27 30.54
CA LEU A 571 -10.34 -11.69 30.97
C LEU A 571 -10.28 -12.59 32.22
N ALA A 572 -9.23 -13.38 32.40
CA ALA A 572 -9.03 -14.16 33.61
C ALA A 572 -8.73 -13.25 34.82
N ALA A 573 -7.80 -12.30 34.68
CA ALA A 573 -7.37 -11.40 35.75
C ALA A 573 -8.50 -10.50 36.32
N LYS A 574 -9.52 -10.19 35.51
CA LYS A 574 -10.68 -9.38 35.93
C LYS A 574 -11.82 -10.21 36.58
N SER A 575 -11.66 -11.52 36.73
CA SER A 575 -12.68 -12.39 37.33
C SER A 575 -12.55 -12.53 38.87
N ASP A 576 -11.46 -12.01 39.44
CA ASP A 576 -11.18 -12.01 40.89
C ASP A 576 -11.57 -10.69 41.60
N GLY A 577 -12.31 -9.80 40.91
CA GLY A 577 -12.70 -8.46 41.38
C GLY A 577 -14.20 -8.22 41.49
#